data_AF-A0A5N5WVD1-F1
#
_entry.id   AF-A0A5N5WVD1-F1
#
_cell.length_a   1.000
_cell.length_b   1.000
_cell.length_c   1.000
_cell.angle_alpha   90.00
_cell.angle_beta   90.00
_cell.angle_gamma   90.00
#
_symmetry.space_group_name_H-M   'P 1'
#
loop_
_entity.id
_entity.type
_entity.pdbx_description
1 polymer ?
#
loop_
_entity_poly.entity_id
_entity_poly.type
_entity_poly.pdbx_seq_one_letter_code
_entity_poly.pdbx_strand_id
1 'polypeptide(L)'
;MWPSLREVTTTTTDSFYSYLDSNNITSCSQALDLLGAYIQAEGPFDGVFAFSQGVIVTASYLARKAKEDPEAASPFKCAVLFSAAAAYGFSEEERLRVLRKSLDGKLIRVPMVHVWGRGDESIELDEDKGLECY
;
A
#
# COMPACT_ATOMS: atom_id res chain seq x y z
N MET A 1 2.68 1.56 30.64
CA MET A 1 2.27 0.46 29.75
C MET A 1 1.01 -0.15 30.33
N TRP A 2 -0.12 -0.13 29.62
CA TRP A 2 -1.41 -0.62 30.13
C TRP A 2 -1.47 -2.17 29.95
N PRO A 3 -1.46 -2.97 31.04
CA PRO A 3 -1.18 -4.42 30.97
C PRO A 3 -2.32 -5.33 30.47
N SER A 4 -3.43 -4.76 29.98
CA SER A 4 -4.67 -5.52 29.75
C SER A 4 -5.09 -5.67 28.28
N LEU A 5 -4.17 -5.47 27.34
CA LEU A 5 -4.32 -5.95 25.96
C LEU A 5 -3.32 -7.09 25.72
N ARG A 6 -3.41 -8.14 26.52
CA ARG A 6 -2.79 -9.44 26.20
C ARG A 6 -3.43 -9.92 24.90
N GLU A 7 -2.58 -10.21 23.91
CA GLU A 7 -2.88 -10.88 22.66
C GLU A 7 -3.96 -11.96 22.86
N VAL A 8 -5.15 -11.66 22.36
CA VAL A 8 -6.10 -12.71 22.00
C VAL A 8 -5.68 -13.12 20.61
N THR A 9 -5.19 -14.36 20.49
CA THR A 9 -4.62 -15.02 19.31
C THR A 9 -3.18 -14.68 18.98
N THR A 10 -2.23 -15.48 19.45
CA THR A 10 -1.38 -16.33 18.58
C THR A 10 -0.37 -17.13 19.39
N THR A 11 -0.24 -18.40 19.05
CA THR A 11 1.03 -19.11 19.25
C THR A 11 1.90 -18.86 18.02
N THR A 12 3.23 -18.93 18.16
CA THR A 12 4.20 -18.64 17.08
C THR A 12 4.13 -19.60 15.87
N THR A 13 3.16 -20.51 15.83
CA THR A 13 2.96 -21.53 14.78
C THR A 13 1.69 -21.35 13.94
N ASP A 14 0.87 -20.35 14.24
CA ASP A 14 -0.39 -20.14 13.52
C ASP A 14 -0.14 -19.50 12.16
N SER A 15 -0.78 -20.03 11.11
CA SER A 15 -0.75 -19.45 9.76
C SER A 15 -1.94 -18.53 9.53
N PHE A 16 -1.68 -17.43 8.81
CA PHE A 16 -2.68 -16.42 8.47
C PHE A 16 -2.85 -16.32 6.97
N TYR A 17 -4.04 -15.92 6.53
CA TYR A 17 -4.25 -15.52 5.15
C TYR A 17 -3.61 -14.15 4.90
N SER A 18 -2.92 -14.05 3.77
CA SER A 18 -2.32 -12.81 3.28
C SER A 18 -2.87 -12.54 1.89
N TYR A 19 -3.24 -11.28 1.61
CA TYR A 19 -3.76 -10.88 0.30
C TYR A 19 -2.64 -10.84 -0.74
N LEU A 20 -1.41 -10.56 -0.31
CA LEU A 20 -0.21 -10.64 -1.14
C LEU A 20 0.91 -11.39 -0.41
N ASP A 21 1.70 -12.15 -1.14
CA ASP A 21 2.99 -12.66 -0.67
C ASP A 21 4.11 -11.76 -1.23
N SER A 22 4.78 -11.02 -0.34
CA SER A 22 5.82 -10.05 -0.72
C SER A 22 7.05 -10.70 -1.34
N ASN A 23 7.22 -12.02 -1.19
CA ASN A 23 8.29 -12.80 -1.81
C ASN A 23 7.87 -13.41 -3.16
N ASN A 24 6.61 -13.21 -3.57
CA ASN A 24 6.06 -13.76 -4.79
C ASN A 24 5.50 -12.64 -5.68
N ILE A 25 6.24 -12.35 -6.74
CA ILE A 25 5.94 -11.29 -7.71
C ILE A 25 4.58 -11.51 -8.39
N THR A 26 4.28 -12.76 -8.74
CA THR A 26 2.99 -13.13 -9.34
C THR A 26 1.84 -12.85 -8.39
N SER A 27 1.98 -13.20 -7.11
CA SER A 27 0.98 -12.88 -6.09
C SER A 27 0.77 -11.38 -5.95
N CYS A 28 1.85 -10.60 -5.92
CA CYS A 28 1.79 -9.14 -5.87
C CYS A 28 1.05 -8.56 -7.08
N SER A 29 1.41 -8.97 -8.31
CA SER A 29 0.74 -8.48 -9.53
C SER A 29 -0.75 -8.83 -9.53
N GLN A 30 -1.08 -10.09 -9.19
CA GLN A 30 -2.46 -10.55 -9.10
C GLN A 30 -3.29 -9.74 -8.11
N ALA A 31 -2.72 -9.39 -6.94
CA ALA A 31 -3.41 -8.54 -5.96
C ALA A 31 -3.75 -7.15 -6.54
N LEU A 32 -2.84 -6.54 -7.31
CA LEU A 32 -3.12 -5.25 -7.95
C LEU A 32 -4.15 -5.37 -9.08
N ASP A 33 -4.14 -6.47 -9.83
CA ASP A 33 -5.09 -6.74 -10.92
C ASP A 33 -6.49 -6.97 -10.38
N LEU A 34 -6.61 -7.74 -9.29
CA LEU A 34 -7.87 -7.96 -8.59
C LEU A 34 -8.46 -6.66 -8.03
N LEU A 35 -7.63 -5.80 -7.43
CA LEU A 35 -8.07 -4.47 -6.98
C LEU A 35 -8.57 -3.62 -8.17
N GLY A 36 -7.84 -3.60 -9.27
CA GLY A 36 -8.23 -2.87 -10.48
C GLY A 36 -9.55 -3.37 -11.07
N ALA A 37 -9.72 -4.69 -11.17
CA ALA A 37 -10.96 -5.31 -11.64
C ALA A 37 -12.15 -4.96 -10.74
N TYR A 38 -11.97 -4.98 -9.41
CA TYR A 38 -13.01 -4.59 -8.47
C TYR A 38 -13.41 -3.12 -8.60
N ILE A 39 -12.43 -2.21 -8.72
CA ILE A 39 -12.69 -0.78 -8.94
C ILE A 39 -13.48 -0.55 -10.22
N GLN A 40 -13.17 -1.28 -11.30
CA GLN A 40 -13.91 -1.18 -12.55
C GLN A 40 -15.33 -1.73 -12.45
N ALA A 41 -15.53 -2.83 -11.73
CA ALA A 41 -16.83 -3.49 -11.61
C ALA A 41 -17.80 -2.71 -10.71
N GLU A 42 -17.33 -2.19 -9.58
CA GLU A 42 -18.18 -1.66 -8.51
C GLU A 42 -18.08 -0.13 -8.33
N GLY A 43 -17.19 0.53 -9.08
CA GLY A 43 -17.01 1.96 -9.04
C GLY A 43 -18.13 2.78 -9.70
N PRO A 44 -18.01 4.11 -9.72
CA PRO A 44 -16.87 4.89 -9.24
C PRO A 44 -16.85 5.03 -7.71
N PHE A 45 -15.65 5.00 -7.13
CA PHE A 45 -15.43 5.29 -5.71
C PHE A 45 -14.88 6.71 -5.55
N ASP A 46 -15.41 7.47 -4.59
CA ASP A 46 -14.87 8.80 -4.28
C ASP A 46 -13.55 8.72 -3.51
N GLY A 47 -13.34 7.67 -2.73
CA GLY A 47 -12.12 7.51 -1.94
C GLY A 47 -11.90 6.09 -1.46
N VAL A 48 -10.77 5.87 -0.82
CA VAL A 48 -10.34 4.56 -0.31
C VAL A 48 -9.87 4.67 1.13
N PHE A 49 -10.31 3.72 1.98
CA PHE A 49 -9.76 3.48 3.30
C PHE A 49 -8.94 2.20 3.25
N ALA A 50 -7.68 2.25 3.66
CA ALA A 50 -6.78 1.10 3.58
C ALA A 50 -6.01 0.90 4.88
N PHE A 51 -5.84 -0.34 5.32
CA PHE A 51 -5.19 -0.68 6.58
C PHE A 51 -4.05 -1.68 6.36
N SER A 52 -2.89 -1.43 6.97
CA SER A 52 -1.71 -2.29 6.93
C SER A 52 -1.38 -2.75 5.49
N GLN A 53 -1.48 -4.04 5.19
CA GLN A 53 -1.27 -4.57 3.84
C GLN A 53 -2.18 -3.94 2.77
N GLY A 54 -3.39 -3.50 3.13
CA GLY A 54 -4.27 -2.78 2.20
C GLY A 54 -3.66 -1.46 1.70
N VAL A 55 -2.88 -0.77 2.54
CA VAL A 55 -2.17 0.46 2.14
C VAL A 55 -1.14 0.12 1.07
N ILE A 56 -0.38 -0.96 1.29
CA ILE A 56 0.62 -1.44 0.35
C ILE A 56 -0.01 -1.72 -1.02
N VAL A 57 -1.10 -2.48 -1.07
CA VAL A 57 -1.80 -2.80 -2.32
C VAL A 57 -2.32 -1.53 -3.00
N THR A 58 -3.01 -0.68 -2.25
CA THR A 58 -3.63 0.54 -2.77
C THR A 58 -2.59 1.50 -3.35
N ALA A 59 -1.52 1.77 -2.61
CA ALA A 59 -0.47 2.69 -3.04
C ALA A 59 0.30 2.13 -4.24
N SER A 60 0.64 0.84 -4.23
CA SER A 60 1.31 0.17 -5.35
C SER A 60 0.44 0.17 -6.61
N TYR A 61 -0.88 -0.03 -6.47
CA TYR A 61 -1.83 0.04 -7.58
C TYR A 61 -1.89 1.43 -8.20
N LEU A 62 -2.01 2.49 -7.37
CA LEU A 62 -2.01 3.88 -7.84
C LEU A 62 -0.70 4.25 -8.53
N ALA A 63 0.44 3.84 -7.96
CA ALA A 63 1.75 4.06 -8.56
C ALA A 63 1.89 3.34 -9.90
N ARG A 64 1.42 2.09 -10.01
CA ARG A 64 1.40 1.33 -11.27
C ARG A 64 0.57 2.04 -12.33
N LYS A 65 -0.64 2.52 -11.96
CA LYS A 65 -1.52 3.26 -12.88
C LYS A 65 -0.88 4.56 -13.37
N ALA A 66 -0.23 5.30 -12.48
CA ALA A 66 0.49 6.52 -12.86
C ALA A 66 1.69 6.27 -13.77
N LYS A 67 2.34 5.10 -13.68
CA LYS A 67 3.42 4.71 -14.61
C LYS A 67 2.87 4.27 -15.97
N GLU A 68 1.74 3.56 -15.99
CA GLU A 68 1.07 3.10 -17.21
C GLU A 68 0.51 4.26 -18.03
N ASP A 69 -0.14 5.22 -17.36
CA ASP A 69 -0.71 6.42 -17.97
C ASP A 69 -0.60 7.62 -17.00
N PRO A 70 0.43 8.47 -17.14
CA PRO A 70 0.65 9.62 -16.25
C PRO A 70 -0.44 10.69 -16.29
N GLU A 71 -1.23 10.73 -17.38
CA GLU A 71 -2.29 11.72 -17.59
C GLU A 71 -3.67 11.19 -17.18
N ALA A 72 -3.77 9.88 -16.88
CA ALA A 72 -5.01 9.29 -16.39
C ALA A 72 -5.42 9.89 -15.05
N ALA A 73 -6.72 10.19 -14.94
CA ALA A 73 -7.31 10.54 -13.65
C ALA A 73 -7.20 9.35 -12.69
N SER A 74 -6.85 9.64 -11.44
CA SER A 74 -6.90 8.63 -10.38
C SER A 74 -8.32 8.08 -10.23
N PRO A 75 -8.48 6.77 -9.94
CA PRO A 75 -9.78 6.19 -9.62
C PRO A 75 -10.38 6.68 -8.29
N PHE A 76 -9.62 7.41 -7.48
CA PHE A 76 -10.05 7.97 -6.20
C PHE A 76 -9.76 9.47 -6.12
N LYS A 77 -10.65 10.22 -5.46
CA LYS A 77 -10.47 11.64 -5.12
C LYS A 77 -9.69 11.83 -3.82
N CYS A 78 -9.69 10.85 -2.92
CA CYS A 78 -8.87 10.86 -1.69
C CYS A 78 -8.55 9.46 -1.15
N ALA A 79 -7.55 9.36 -0.27
CA ALA A 79 -7.18 8.14 0.43
C ALA A 79 -6.96 8.37 1.94
N VAL A 80 -7.38 7.41 2.77
CA VAL A 80 -7.14 7.38 4.21
C VAL A 80 -6.43 6.08 4.54
N LEU A 81 -5.17 6.18 4.97
CA LEU A 81 -4.25 5.07 5.09
C LEU A 81 -3.89 4.84 6.56
N PHE A 82 -3.98 3.60 7.02
CA PHE A 82 -3.76 3.25 8.42
C PHE A 82 -2.62 2.23 8.57
N SER A 83 -1.72 2.47 9.53
CA SER A 83 -0.72 1.48 10.00
C SER A 83 0.16 0.86 8.88
N ALA A 84 0.53 1.67 7.89
CA ALA A 84 1.53 1.36 6.86
C ALA A 84 1.89 2.63 6.05
N ALA A 85 3.05 2.62 5.39
CA ALA A 85 3.53 3.79 4.63
C ALA A 85 4.18 3.48 3.27
N ALA A 86 4.42 2.21 2.91
CA ALA A 86 5.19 1.86 1.71
C ALA A 86 4.30 1.56 0.50
N ALA A 87 4.68 2.09 -0.66
CA ALA A 87 4.27 1.60 -1.97
C ALA A 87 5.39 0.73 -2.58
N TYR A 88 5.02 -0.32 -3.29
CA TYR A 88 5.97 -1.19 -3.98
C TYR A 88 5.77 -1.10 -5.49
N GLY A 89 6.86 -1.32 -6.20
CA GLY A 89 6.87 -1.53 -7.63
C GLY A 89 7.77 -2.69 -7.99
N PHE A 90 7.78 -3.01 -9.28
CA PHE A 90 8.62 -4.04 -9.84
C PHE A 90 9.91 -3.39 -10.38
N SER A 91 11.06 -3.97 -10.03
CA SER A 91 12.33 -3.62 -10.64
C SER A 91 12.42 -4.19 -12.06
N GLU A 92 13.45 -3.80 -12.82
CA GLU A 92 13.73 -4.37 -14.15
C GLU A 92 14.00 -5.89 -14.10
N GLU A 93 14.42 -6.39 -12.94
CA GLU A 93 14.64 -7.82 -12.67
C GLU A 93 13.38 -8.51 -12.13
N GLU A 94 12.21 -7.88 -12.29
CA GLU A 94 10.90 -8.27 -11.77
C GLU A 94 10.80 -8.33 -10.24
N ARG A 95 11.83 -7.92 -9.49
CA ARG A 95 11.82 -8.03 -8.02
C ARG A 95 10.96 -6.94 -7.39
N LEU A 96 10.24 -7.31 -6.33
CA LEU A 96 9.50 -6.35 -5.52
C LEU A 96 10.49 -5.40 -4.84
N ARG A 97 10.30 -4.09 -5.03
CA ARG A 97 11.07 -3.05 -4.34
C ARG A 97 10.17 -1.95 -3.82
N VAL A 98 10.58 -1.34 -2.72
CA VAL A 98 9.94 -0.13 -2.20
C VAL A 98 10.18 1.01 -3.20
N LEU A 99 9.11 1.70 -3.58
CA LEU A 99 9.19 2.90 -4.40
C LEU A 99 9.71 4.07 -3.57
N ARG A 100 10.58 4.89 -4.17
CA ARG A 100 11.20 6.04 -3.50
C ARG A 100 11.08 7.28 -4.38
N LYS A 101 10.80 8.43 -3.79
CA LYS A 101 10.70 9.70 -4.54
C LYS A 101 11.99 10.03 -5.29
N SER A 102 13.14 9.84 -4.64
CA SER A 102 14.46 10.09 -5.23
C SER A 102 14.72 9.28 -6.51
N LEU A 103 14.09 8.11 -6.65
CA LEU A 103 14.31 7.20 -7.78
C LEU A 103 13.15 7.20 -8.78
N ASP A 104 11.92 7.23 -8.28
CA ASP A 104 10.69 7.06 -9.06
C ASP A 104 9.95 8.37 -9.35
N GLY A 105 10.34 9.46 -8.66
CA GLY A 105 9.60 10.71 -8.68
C GLY A 105 8.26 10.64 -7.93
N LYS A 106 7.42 11.64 -8.17
CA LYS A 106 6.08 11.75 -7.56
C LYS A 106 5.04 11.09 -8.48
N LEU A 107 4.62 9.88 -8.15
CA LEU A 107 3.67 9.06 -8.90
C LEU A 107 2.21 9.21 -8.46
N ILE A 108 1.94 9.18 -7.16
CA ILE A 108 0.59 9.19 -6.59
C ILE A 108 0.17 10.64 -6.32
N ARG A 109 -0.81 11.12 -7.09
CA ARG A 109 -1.28 12.51 -6.99
C ARG A 109 -2.56 12.68 -6.17
N VAL A 110 -3.08 11.59 -5.62
CA VAL A 110 -4.31 11.59 -4.81
C VAL A 110 -4.04 12.28 -3.47
N PRO A 111 -4.90 13.19 -3.01
CA PRO A 111 -4.85 13.67 -1.63
C PRO A 111 -4.98 12.51 -0.63
N MET A 112 -3.99 12.35 0.27
CA MET A 112 -3.95 11.25 1.23
C MET A 112 -3.76 11.76 2.65
N VAL A 113 -4.37 11.08 3.61
CA VAL A 113 -3.99 11.17 5.03
C VAL A 113 -3.50 9.82 5.49
N HIS A 114 -2.40 9.81 6.23
CA HIS A 114 -1.89 8.62 6.90
C HIS A 114 -2.09 8.76 8.41
N VAL A 115 -2.51 7.66 9.02
CA VAL A 115 -2.78 7.57 10.44
C VAL A 115 -2.05 6.35 10.97
N TRP A 116 -1.18 6.54 11.97
CA TRP A 116 -0.48 5.43 12.60
C TRP A 116 -0.33 5.64 14.10
N GLY A 117 -0.14 4.54 14.81
CA GLY A 117 0.12 4.55 16.24
C GLY A 117 1.54 5.00 16.53
N ARG A 118 1.73 5.85 17.54
CA ARG A 118 3.07 6.30 17.97
C ARG A 118 4.02 5.14 18.35
N GLY A 119 3.48 4.00 18.78
CA GLY A 119 4.25 2.80 19.12
C GLY A 119 4.38 1.79 17.99
N ASP A 120 4.02 2.15 16.75
CA ASP A 120 4.14 1.26 15.61
C ASP A 120 5.57 1.29 15.06
N GLU A 121 6.40 0.35 15.52
CA GLU A 121 7.80 0.22 15.12
C GLU A 121 7.97 -0.30 13.68
N SER A 122 6.90 -0.76 13.04
CA SER A 122 6.94 -1.23 11.64
C SER A 122 7.00 -0.08 10.63
N ILE A 123 6.74 1.15 11.07
CA ILE A 123 6.75 2.34 10.23
C ILE A 123 8.05 3.10 10.46
N GLU A 124 8.96 2.99 9.50
CA GLU A 124 10.12 3.88 9.42
C GLU A 124 9.70 5.22 8.81
N LEU A 125 9.81 6.30 9.58
CA LEU A 125 9.70 7.66 9.07
C LEU A 125 10.99 8.02 8.34
N ASP A 126 11.04 7.72 7.06
CA ASP A 126 12.10 8.14 6.14
C ASP A 126 11.47 9.08 5.13
N GLU A 127 11.93 10.33 5.01
CA GLU A 127 11.39 11.29 4.04
C GLU A 127 11.47 10.75 2.60
N ASP A 128 12.40 9.84 2.30
CA ASP A 128 12.58 9.28 0.96
C ASP A 128 11.71 8.02 0.72
N LYS A 129 11.22 7.40 1.79
CA LYS A 129 10.26 6.26 1.77
C LYS A 129 8.86 6.64 2.25
N GLY A 130 8.65 7.88 2.71
CA GLY A 130 7.54 8.29 3.56
C GLY A 130 6.77 9.50 3.05
N LEU A 131 5.45 9.32 3.01
CA LEU A 131 4.36 10.25 3.38
C LEU A 131 4.15 11.57 2.61
N GLU A 132 5.19 12.21 2.07
CA GLU A 132 5.07 13.35 1.14
C GLU A 132 5.46 12.98 -0.31
N CYS A 133 5.80 11.71 -0.50
CA CYS A 133 6.82 11.30 -1.46
C CYS A 133 6.36 10.32 -2.52
N TYR A 134 5.06 10.07 -2.59
CA TYR A 134 4.42 9.54 -3.77
C TYR A 134 3.64 10.62 -4.47
#